data_AF-A0A2R6G7N1-F1
#
_entry.id   AF-A0A2R6G7N1-F1
#
_cell.length_a   1.000
_cell.length_b   1.000
_cell.length_c   1.000
_cell.angle_alpha   90.00
_cell.angle_beta   90.00
_cell.angle_gamma   90.00
#
_symmetry.space_group_name_H-M   'P 1'
#
loop_
_entity.id
_entity.type
_entity.pdbx_description
1 polymer ?
#
loop_
_entity_poly.entity_id
_entity_poly.type
_entity_poly.pdbx_seq_one_letter_code
_entity_poly.pdbx_strand_id
1 'polypeptide(L)'
;MSNDTPRPERPAKDRGMGARTGNDPTWASYLSSLLYLLSVPLLVFGSYAGHWAGLYPYRLIIPVFGGTMLGLVALAFAVMHVTSG
;
A
#
# COMPACT_ATOMS: atom_id res chain seq x y z
N MET A 1 -16.65 17.07 4.11
CA MET A 1 -15.54 17.17 3.15
C MET A 1 -16.06 16.70 1.81
N SER A 2 -16.17 17.60 0.83
CA SER A 2 -16.77 17.29 -0.47
C SER A 2 -15.77 16.50 -1.32
N ASN A 3 -16.18 15.30 -1.75
CA ASN A 3 -15.43 14.43 -2.64
C ASN A 3 -14.82 15.18 -3.84
N ASP A 4 -13.49 15.17 -3.95
CA ASP A 4 -12.73 15.53 -5.15
C ASP A 4 -12.79 14.40 -6.19
N THR A 5 -14.01 13.98 -6.54
CA THR A 5 -14.24 13.18 -7.74
C THR A 5 -14.12 14.09 -8.97
N PRO A 6 -13.44 13.68 -10.05
CA PRO A 6 -13.36 14.46 -11.27
C PRO A 6 -14.77 14.72 -11.82
N ARG A 7 -15.23 15.97 -11.77
CA ARG A 7 -16.53 16.36 -12.31
C ARG A 7 -16.38 16.93 -13.73
N PRO A 8 -17.26 16.57 -14.67
CA PRO A 8 -17.21 17.08 -16.03
C PRO A 8 -17.39 18.59 -16.12
N GLU A 9 -17.96 19.23 -15.10
CA GLU A 9 -18.12 20.69 -15.04
C GLU A 9 -16.80 21.47 -14.96
N ARG A 10 -15.67 20.84 -14.58
CA ARG A 10 -14.37 21.53 -14.47
C ARG A 10 -13.69 21.72 -15.85
N PRO A 11 -13.06 22.87 -16.13
CA PRO A 11 -12.31 23.11 -17.37
C PRO A 11 -11.22 22.05 -17.59
N ALA A 12 -10.99 21.63 -18.83
CA ALA A 12 -10.03 20.56 -19.15
C ALA A 12 -8.60 20.84 -18.64
N LYS A 13 -8.19 22.12 -18.61
CA LYS A 13 -6.90 22.56 -18.07
C LYS A 13 -6.74 22.30 -16.56
N ASP A 14 -7.86 22.28 -15.82
CA ASP A 14 -7.87 22.13 -14.36
C ASP A 14 -8.06 20.66 -13.94
N ARG A 15 -8.47 19.78 -14.88
CA ARG A 15 -8.64 18.33 -14.62
C ARG A 15 -7.31 17.60 -14.40
N GLY A 16 -6.20 18.12 -14.93
CA GLY A 16 -4.85 17.58 -14.71
C GLY A 16 -4.05 18.34 -13.65
N MET A 17 -4.49 19.52 -13.23
CA MET A 17 -3.79 20.35 -12.24
C MET A 17 -4.24 20.12 -10.79
N GLY A 18 -5.23 19.24 -10.56
CA GLY A 18 -5.60 18.78 -9.21
C GLY A 18 -4.53 17.97 -8.48
N ALA A 19 -3.49 17.51 -9.19
CA ALA A 19 -2.31 16.90 -8.56
C ALA A 19 -1.25 17.93 -8.15
N ARG A 20 -1.49 19.23 -8.42
CA ARG A 20 -0.60 20.34 -8.10
C ARG A 20 -1.09 21.16 -6.90
N THR A 21 -1.98 20.61 -6.08
CA THR A 21 -2.28 21.20 -4.78
C THR A 21 -1.02 21.16 -3.95
N GLY A 22 -0.51 22.34 -3.58
CA GLY A 22 0.50 22.52 -2.54
C GLY A 22 -0.03 22.07 -1.17
N ASN A 23 -0.39 20.79 -1.05
CA ASN A 23 -0.31 20.11 0.22
C ASN A 23 1.16 19.92 0.45
N ASP A 24 1.73 20.70 1.37
CA ASP A 24 3.02 20.36 1.94
C ASP A 24 3.00 18.86 2.27
N PRO A 25 4.03 18.10 1.86
CA PRO A 25 4.04 16.66 2.07
C PRO A 25 3.87 16.39 3.57
N THR A 26 2.70 15.84 3.92
CA THR A 26 2.37 15.55 5.30
C THR A 26 3.21 14.37 5.77
N TRP A 27 3.41 14.25 7.09
CA TRP A 27 4.08 13.07 7.67
C TRP A 27 3.44 11.75 7.20
N ALA A 28 2.12 11.73 7.00
CA ALA A 28 1.41 10.58 6.47
C ALA A 28 1.80 10.25 5.02
N SER A 29 2.00 11.26 4.17
CA SER A 29 2.44 11.08 2.78
C SER A 29 3.86 10.50 2.70
N TYR A 30 4.79 11.03 3.50
CA TYR A 30 6.15 10.49 3.60
C TYR A 30 6.17 9.07 4.13
N LEU A 31 5.40 8.79 5.18
CA LEU A 31 5.31 7.46 5.77
C LEU A 31 4.71 6.46 4.78
N SER A 32 3.63 6.82 4.08
CA SER A 32 3.04 5.97 3.04
C SER A 32 4.04 5.67 1.92
N SER A 33 4.81 6.68 1.48
CA SER A 33 5.83 6.50 0.44
C SER A 33 6.98 5.62 0.91
N LEU A 34 7.42 5.79 2.15
CA LEU A 34 8.45 4.95 2.77
C LEU A 34 7.97 3.51 2.93
N LEU A 35 6.74 3.30 3.43
CA LEU A 35 6.14 1.98 3.57
C LEU A 35 5.97 1.30 2.21
N TYR A 36 5.59 2.05 1.18
CA TYR A 36 5.52 1.55 -0.19
C TYR A 36 6.89 1.10 -0.68
N LEU A 37 7.93 1.94 -0.53
CA LEU A 37 9.29 1.63 -0.92
C LEU A 37 9.86 0.41 -0.18
N LEU A 38 9.57 0.32 1.12
CA LEU A 38 10.08 -0.76 1.99
C LEU A 38 9.22 -2.03 1.98
N SER A 39 8.02 -2.00 1.40
CA SER A 39 7.06 -3.11 1.45
C SER A 39 7.67 -4.44 0.98
N VAL A 40 8.26 -4.46 -0.21
CA VAL A 40 8.86 -5.68 -0.78
C VAL A 40 10.12 -6.10 -0.01
N PRO A 41 11.11 -5.23 0.26
CA PRO A 41 12.26 -5.58 1.08
C PRO A 41 11.87 -6.15 2.45
N LEU A 42 10.90 -5.54 3.14
CA LEU A 42 10.45 -6.00 4.45
C LEU A 42 9.76 -7.36 4.37
N LEU A 43 8.94 -7.61 3.35
CA LEU A 43 8.29 -8.90 3.15
C LEU A 43 9.30 -10.01 2.84
N VAL A 44 10.30 -9.71 2.00
CA VAL A 44 11.39 -10.66 1.72
C VAL A 44 12.19 -10.95 2.99
N PHE A 45 12.59 -9.90 3.72
CA PHE A 45 13.35 -10.05 4.96
C PHE A 45 12.55 -10.82 6.02
N GLY A 46 11.27 -10.51 6.19
CA GLY A 46 10.37 -11.21 7.11
C GLY A 46 10.22 -12.69 6.75
N SER A 47 10.17 -13.02 5.46
CA SER A 47 10.11 -14.41 5.01
C SER A 47 11.42 -15.16 5.31
N TYR A 48 12.57 -14.53 5.08
CA TYR A 48 13.86 -15.12 5.47
C TYR A 48 14.01 -15.27 6.99
N ALA A 49 13.58 -14.27 7.75
CA ALA A 49 13.59 -14.31 9.22
C ALA A 49 12.72 -15.45 9.76
N GLY A 50 11.54 -15.69 9.16
CA GLY A 50 10.68 -16.81 9.53
C GLY A 50 11.33 -18.17 9.28
N HIS A 51 12.06 -18.32 8.16
CA HIS A 51 12.87 -19.50 7.92
C HIS A 51 13.99 -19.67 8.96
N TRP A 52 14.74 -18.60 9.25
CA TRP A 52 15.81 -18.61 10.26
C TRP A 52 15.31 -18.93 11.67
N ALA A 53 14.09 -18.51 12.00
CA ALA A 53 13.41 -18.86 13.24
C ALA A 53 12.90 -20.31 13.28
N GLY A 54 13.06 -21.07 12.19
CA GLY A 54 12.66 -22.49 12.11
C GLY A 54 11.17 -22.72 11.88
N LEU A 55 10.39 -21.69 11.50
CA LEU A 55 8.95 -21.83 11.27
C LEU A 55 8.63 -22.74 10.07
N TYR A 56 9.50 -22.74 9.07
CA TYR A 56 9.36 -23.54 7.85
C TYR A 56 10.72 -23.74 7.14
N PRO A 57 10.86 -24.79 6.31
CA PRO A 57 12.09 -25.04 5.54
C PRO A 57 12.30 -24.01 4.42
N TYR A 58 13.55 -23.87 3.96
CA TYR A 58 13.97 -22.90 2.94
C TYR A 58 13.11 -22.92 1.66
N ARG A 59 12.69 -24.10 1.22
CA ARG A 59 11.82 -24.28 0.04
C ARG A 59 10.47 -23.57 0.13
N LEU A 60 10.02 -23.19 1.34
CA LEU A 60 8.76 -22.49 1.56
C LEU A 60 8.91 -20.97 1.65
N ILE A 61 10.11 -20.40 1.57
CA ILE A 61 10.30 -18.93 1.61
C ILE A 61 9.50 -18.23 0.51
N ILE A 62 9.59 -18.70 -0.75
CA ILE A 62 8.89 -18.08 -1.88
C ILE A 62 7.36 -18.21 -1.73
N PRO A 63 6.80 -19.41 -1.43
CA PRO A 63 5.38 -19.54 -1.12
C PRO A 63 4.90 -18.67 0.04
N VAL A 64 5.68 -18.55 1.12
CA VAL A 64 5.31 -17.74 2.29
C VAL A 64 5.36 -16.24 1.96
N PHE A 65 6.36 -15.79 1.22
CA PHE A 65 6.41 -14.42 0.70
C PHE A 65 5.17 -14.11 -0.16
N GLY A 66 4.85 -14.98 -1.13
CA GLY A 66 3.67 -14.79 -1.98
C GLY A 66 2.36 -14.81 -1.18
N GLY A 67 2.23 -15.77 -0.25
CA GLY A 67 1.05 -15.89 0.60
C GLY A 67 0.86 -14.70 1.54
N THR A 68 1.93 -14.20 2.15
CA THR A 68 1.88 -13.01 3.02
C THR A 68 1.57 -11.74 2.23
N MET A 69 2.14 -11.58 1.02
CA MET A 69 1.81 -10.45 0.15
C MET A 69 0.33 -10.45 -0.23
N LEU A 70 -0.20 -11.59 -0.70
CA LEU A 70 -1.62 -11.74 -1.02
C LEU A 70 -2.52 -11.55 0.20
N GLY A 71 -2.12 -12.09 1.35
CA GLY A 71 -2.82 -11.93 2.62
C GLY A 71 -2.93 -10.47 3.05
N LEU A 72 -1.86 -9.68 2.91
CA LEU A 72 -1.89 -8.25 3.21
C LEU A 72 -2.80 -7.46 2.25
N VAL A 73 -2.79 -7.78 0.96
CA VAL A 73 -3.70 -7.15 0.00
C VAL A 73 -5.16 -7.47 0.33
N ALA A 74 -5.45 -8.74 0.61
CA ALA A 74 -6.79 -9.17 1.02
C ALA A 74 -7.24 -8.48 2.32
N LEU A 75 -6.34 -8.36 3.30
CA LEU A 75 -6.59 -7.66 4.56
C LEU A 75 -6.87 -6.17 4.32
N ALA A 76 -6.05 -5.49 3.51
CA ALA A 76 -6.25 -4.08 3.18
C ALA A 76 -7.61 -3.86 2.51
N PHE A 77 -7.97 -4.73 1.57
CA PHE A 77 -9.28 -4.70 0.91
C PHE A 77 -10.42 -4.90 1.91
N ALA A 78 -10.32 -5.90 2.80
CA ALA A 78 -11.32 -6.15 3.83
C ALA A 78 -11.51 -4.95 4.77
N VAL A 79 -10.40 -4.32 5.20
CA VAL A 79 -10.44 -3.12 6.04
C VAL A 79 -11.14 -1.97 5.30
N MET A 80 -10.77 -1.70 4.04
CA MET A 80 -11.41 -0.66 3.23
C MET A 80 -12.91 -0.93 3.04
N HIS A 81 -13.29 -2.19 2.83
CA HIS A 81 -14.69 -2.58 2.68
C HIS A 81 -15.51 -2.31 3.95
N VAL A 82 -14.96 -2.60 5.13
CA VAL A 82 -15.63 -2.37 6.42
C VAL A 82 -15.69 -0.88 6.77
N THR A 83 -14.65 -0.10 6.45
CA THR A 83 -14.61 1.33 6.84
C THR A 83 -15.29 2.27 5.85
N SER A 84 -15.49 1.85 4.61
CA SER A 84 -16.12 2.65 3.54
C SER A 84 -17.56 2.20 3.20
N GLY A 85 -18.01 1.10 3.80
CA GLY A 85 -19.36 0.53 3.64
C GLY A 85 -20.40 1.11 4.58
#